data_AF-A0A255PPJ2-F1
#
_entry.id   AF-A0A255PPJ2-F1
#
_cell.length_a   1.000
_cell.length_b   1.000
_cell.length_c   1.000
_cell.angle_alpha   90.00
_cell.angle_beta   90.00
_cell.angle_gamma   90.00
#
_symmetry.space_group_name_H-M   'P 1'
#
loop_
_entity.id
_entity.type
_entity.pdbx_description
1 polymer ?
#
loop_
_entity_poly.entity_id
_entity_poly.type
_entity_poly.pdbx_seq_one_letter_code
_entity_poly.pdbx_strand_id
1 'polypeptide(L)'
;MAARAVRLTGCATPRERQTAAARAAVRFAEGARRADGPRGCAALAPRTRQEIEQSAGSPCAQPLPEERLPYGGARRDVEVHGRQAQVVSVCLRQRGSPASQPVGAARTATGVEG
;
A
#
# COMPACT_ATOMS: atom_id res chain seq x y z
N MET A 1 -16.80 43.78 5.82
CA MET A 1 -15.42 43.24 5.79
C MET A 1 -15.42 41.92 5.08
N ALA A 2 -14.83 41.83 3.88
CA ALA A 2 -14.72 40.57 3.13
C ALA A 2 -13.49 39.80 3.64
N ALA A 3 -13.71 38.64 4.24
CA ALA A 3 -12.65 37.75 4.67
C ALA A 3 -11.97 37.13 3.44
N ARG A 4 -10.73 37.56 3.19
CA ARG A 4 -9.90 37.04 2.09
C ARG A 4 -9.34 35.68 2.53
N ALA A 5 -9.99 34.60 2.10
CA ALA A 5 -9.52 33.24 2.35
C ALA A 5 -8.24 32.98 1.54
N VAL A 6 -7.08 33.04 2.20
CA VAL A 6 -5.81 32.58 1.64
C VAL A 6 -5.88 31.07 1.49
N ARG A 7 -6.08 30.58 0.25
CA ARG A 7 -5.85 29.17 -0.06
C ARG A 7 -4.33 28.99 -0.17
N LEU A 8 -3.73 28.36 0.84
CA LEU A 8 -2.36 27.84 0.74
C LEU A 8 -2.35 26.69 -0.27
N THR A 9 -2.24 26.99 -1.57
CA THR A 9 -1.79 26.02 -2.56
C THR A 9 -0.28 25.89 -2.43
N GLY A 10 0.18 25.34 -1.30
CA GLY A 10 1.57 24.99 -1.11
C GLY A 10 1.84 23.68 -1.84
N CYS A 11 2.56 23.72 -2.96
CA CYS A 11 3.19 22.52 -3.49
C CYS A 11 4.17 22.00 -2.42
N ALA A 12 3.86 20.87 -1.78
CA ALA A 12 4.77 20.23 -0.85
C ALA A 12 6.12 20.01 -1.53
N THR A 13 7.21 20.40 -0.89
CA THR A 13 8.57 20.22 -1.40
C THR A 13 8.88 18.73 -1.58
N PRO A 14 9.86 18.35 -2.42
CA PRO A 14 10.25 16.96 -2.58
C PRO A 14 10.53 16.25 -1.24
N ARG A 15 11.16 16.94 -0.27
CA ARG A 15 11.47 16.40 1.06
C ARG A 15 10.22 16.20 1.94
N GLU A 16 9.26 17.11 1.87
CA GLU A 16 7.98 16.94 2.55
C GLU A 16 7.20 15.76 1.95
N ARG A 17 7.22 15.61 0.62
CA ARG A 17 6.62 14.45 -0.06
C ARG A 17 7.29 13.14 0.32
N GLN A 18 8.64 13.10 0.35
CA GLN A 18 9.40 11.96 0.86
C GLN A 18 9.00 11.60 2.28
N THR A 19 8.90 12.59 3.17
CA THR A 19 8.54 12.38 4.57
C THR A 19 7.08 11.90 4.71
N ALA A 20 6.16 12.42 3.92
CA ALA A 20 4.76 12.02 3.92
C ALA A 20 4.58 10.58 3.41
N ALA A 21 5.21 10.24 2.27
CA ALA A 21 5.27 8.88 1.75
C ALA A 21 5.93 7.93 2.76
N ALA A 22 6.97 8.44 3.43
CA ALA A 22 7.62 7.73 4.49
C ALA A 22 6.66 7.47 5.67
N ARG A 23 5.84 8.40 6.09
CA ARG A 23 4.90 8.11 7.19
C ARG A 23 3.80 7.16 6.76
N ALA A 24 3.27 7.33 5.56
CA ALA A 24 2.19 6.49 5.01
C ALA A 24 2.60 5.01 4.94
N ALA A 25 3.75 4.70 4.33
CA ALA A 25 4.14 3.29 4.20
C ALA A 25 4.58 2.63 5.53
N VAL A 26 5.00 3.38 6.56
CA VAL A 26 5.18 2.80 7.91
C VAL A 26 3.83 2.41 8.50
N ARG A 27 2.84 3.32 8.46
CA ARG A 27 1.49 3.03 8.99
C ARG A 27 0.83 1.85 8.29
N PHE A 28 0.97 1.78 6.96
CA PHE A 28 0.48 0.64 6.19
C PHE A 28 1.16 -0.66 6.61
N ALA A 29 2.49 -0.67 6.70
CA ALA A 29 3.23 -1.86 7.11
C ALA A 29 2.88 -2.31 8.55
N GLU A 30 2.65 -1.37 9.47
CA GLU A 30 2.20 -1.68 10.84
C GLU A 30 0.78 -2.23 10.88
N GLY A 31 -0.14 -1.66 10.09
CA GLY A 31 -1.52 -2.14 9.97
C GLY A 31 -1.54 -3.57 9.40
N ALA A 32 -0.79 -3.81 8.33
CA ALA A 32 -0.63 -5.13 7.74
C ALA A 32 -0.07 -6.12 8.77
N ARG A 33 1.04 -5.80 9.46
CA ARG A 33 1.69 -6.68 10.46
C ARG A 33 0.77 -7.14 11.57
N ARG A 34 -0.19 -6.30 11.96
CA ARG A 34 -1.12 -6.58 13.06
C ARG A 34 -2.45 -7.15 12.58
N ALA A 35 -2.59 -7.44 11.28
CA ALA A 35 -3.87 -7.77 10.65
C ALA A 35 -4.97 -6.73 10.97
N ASP A 36 -4.57 -5.47 11.17
CA ASP A 36 -5.44 -4.35 11.52
C ASP A 36 -5.94 -3.70 10.22
N GLY A 37 -7.03 -4.27 9.70
CA GLY A 37 -7.69 -3.84 8.47
C GLY A 37 -8.01 -2.34 8.43
N PRO A 38 -8.71 -1.77 9.42
CA PRO A 38 -9.03 -0.34 9.45
C PRO A 38 -7.79 0.55 9.37
N ARG A 39 -6.74 0.23 10.14
CA ARG A 39 -5.50 1.02 10.12
C ARG A 39 -4.74 0.89 8.81
N GLY A 40 -4.72 -0.30 8.22
CA GLY A 40 -4.13 -0.54 6.89
C GLY A 40 -4.87 0.25 5.80
N CYS A 41 -6.21 0.19 5.79
CA CYS A 41 -7.03 0.91 4.83
C CYS A 41 -6.92 2.43 4.95
N ALA A 42 -6.77 2.96 6.16
CA ALA A 42 -6.55 4.39 6.39
C ALA A 42 -5.20 4.89 5.84
N ALA A 43 -4.24 3.99 5.59
CA ALA A 43 -2.94 4.34 5.01
C ALA A 43 -2.92 4.25 3.48
N LEU A 44 -3.96 3.68 2.85
CA LEU A 44 -4.05 3.54 1.40
C LEU A 44 -4.44 4.84 0.71
N ALA A 45 -3.97 5.00 -0.52
CA ALA A 45 -4.52 6.00 -1.42
C ALA A 45 -6.02 5.70 -1.67
N PRO A 46 -6.88 6.73 -1.80
CA PRO A 46 -8.32 6.52 -1.97
C PRO A 46 -8.68 5.60 -3.13
N ARG A 47 -7.98 5.73 -4.26
CA ARG A 47 -8.18 4.89 -5.44
C ARG A 47 -7.88 3.41 -5.16
N THR A 48 -6.75 3.11 -4.51
CA THR A 48 -6.38 1.74 -4.14
C THR A 48 -7.38 1.11 -3.18
N ARG A 49 -7.91 1.89 -2.22
CA ARG A 49 -8.98 1.42 -1.32
C ARG A 49 -10.22 1.01 -2.11
N GLN A 50 -10.64 1.85 -3.05
CA GLN A 50 -11.80 1.57 -3.91
C GLN A 50 -11.58 0.34 -4.80
N GLU A 51 -10.37 0.13 -5.33
CA GLU A 51 -10.03 -1.03 -6.15
C GLU A 51 -10.14 -2.34 -5.36
N ILE A 52 -9.70 -2.35 -4.09
CA ILE A 52 -9.86 -3.51 -3.18
C ILE A 52 -11.34 -3.77 -2.90
N GLU A 53 -12.10 -2.74 -2.55
CA GLU A 53 -13.53 -2.85 -2.23
C GLU A 53 -14.34 -3.38 -3.42
N GLN A 54 -14.04 -2.88 -4.62
CA GLN A 54 -14.70 -3.33 -5.86
C GLN A 54 -14.34 -4.78 -6.21
N SER A 55 -13.07 -5.16 -6.04
CA SER A 55 -12.61 -6.52 -6.36
C SER A 55 -13.16 -7.56 -5.39
N ALA A 56 -13.24 -7.22 -4.10
CA ALA A 56 -13.69 -8.13 -3.04
C ALA A 56 -15.20 -8.06 -2.77
N GLY A 57 -15.91 -7.03 -3.25
CA GLY A 57 -17.32 -6.81 -2.97
C GLY A 57 -17.63 -6.52 -1.48
N SER A 58 -16.63 -6.13 -0.70
CA SER A 58 -16.72 -5.93 0.76
C SER A 58 -15.89 -4.72 1.21
N PRO A 59 -16.16 -4.13 2.40
CA PRO A 59 -15.40 -2.99 2.90
C PRO A 59 -13.91 -3.30 3.04
N CYS A 60 -13.01 -2.40 2.66
CA CYS A 60 -11.55 -2.63 2.58
C CYS A 60 -10.94 -3.31 3.82
N ALA A 61 -11.45 -3.00 5.02
CA ALA A 61 -10.94 -3.55 6.28
C ALA A 61 -11.07 -5.08 6.37
N GLN A 62 -11.97 -5.69 5.60
CA GLN A 62 -12.22 -7.12 5.60
C GLN A 62 -11.23 -7.91 4.71
N PRO A 63 -11.05 -7.61 3.40
CA PRO A 63 -10.14 -8.37 2.54
C PRO A 63 -8.65 -8.02 2.76
N LEU A 64 -8.34 -6.81 3.25
CA LEU A 64 -6.94 -6.36 3.34
C LEU A 64 -6.05 -7.26 4.22
N PRO A 65 -6.50 -7.75 5.40
CA PRO A 65 -5.72 -8.71 6.19
C PRO A 65 -5.61 -10.11 5.55
N GLU A 66 -6.58 -10.51 4.73
CA GLU A 66 -6.63 -11.84 4.10
C GLU A 66 -5.59 -12.00 2.98
N GLU A 67 -5.14 -10.90 2.37
CA GLU A 67 -4.07 -10.88 1.36
C GLU A 67 -2.70 -11.32 1.91
N ARG A 68 -2.55 -11.50 3.23
CA ARG A 68 -1.33 -12.00 3.91
C ARG A 68 -0.04 -11.38 3.35
N LEU A 69 -0.06 -10.06 3.17
CA LEU A 69 0.99 -9.32 2.50
C LEU A 69 2.36 -9.60 3.18
N PRO A 70 3.42 -9.87 2.40
CA PRO A 70 4.73 -10.11 2.95
C PRO A 70 5.23 -8.85 3.68
N TYR A 71 5.59 -9.00 4.95
CA TYR A 71 6.07 -7.87 5.74
C TYR A 71 7.50 -7.51 5.36
N GLY A 72 7.68 -6.33 4.76
CA GLY A 72 8.98 -5.68 4.71
C GLY A 72 9.43 -5.32 6.13
N GLY A 73 10.66 -5.65 6.49
CA GLY A 73 11.31 -5.31 7.76
C GLY A 73 11.55 -3.80 7.92
N ALA A 74 12.44 -3.43 8.85
CA ALA A 74 12.80 -2.02 9.05
C ALA A 74 13.24 -1.40 7.70
N ARG A 75 12.67 -0.22 7.42
CA ARG A 75 12.88 0.51 6.18
C ARG A 75 14.35 0.73 5.88
N ARG A 76 14.66 0.77 4.60
CA ARG A 76 16.03 0.96 4.12
C ARG A 76 16.19 2.28 3.39
N ASP A 77 15.24 2.64 2.52
CA ASP A 77 15.32 3.89 1.76
C ASP A 77 13.96 4.38 1.22
N VAL A 78 13.86 5.65 0.82
CA VAL A 78 12.68 6.25 0.17
C VAL A 78 13.12 7.07 -1.03
N GLU A 79 12.85 6.57 -2.22
CA GLU A 79 13.15 7.23 -3.49
C GLU A 79 11.89 7.94 -4.02
N VAL A 80 12.03 9.13 -4.61
CA VAL A 80 10.90 9.89 -5.17
C VAL A 80 11.11 10.16 -6.65
N HIS A 81 10.17 9.71 -7.46
CA HIS A 81 10.11 9.93 -8.90
C HIS A 81 8.90 10.80 -9.22
N GLY A 82 9.13 12.10 -9.42
CA GLY A 82 8.07 13.06 -9.73
C GLY A 82 6.99 13.14 -8.65
N ARG A 83 5.82 12.53 -8.92
CA ARG A 83 4.66 12.47 -8.01
C ARG A 83 4.55 11.15 -7.23
N GLN A 84 5.44 10.21 -7.50
CA GLN A 84 5.46 8.87 -6.91
C GLN A 84 6.65 8.74 -5.95
N ALA A 85 6.49 7.90 -4.93
CA ALA A 85 7.53 7.59 -3.97
C ALA A 85 7.60 6.08 -3.79
N GLN A 86 8.80 5.51 -3.91
CA GLN A 86 9.07 4.10 -3.67
C GLN A 86 9.78 3.97 -2.31
N VAL A 87 9.32 3.02 -1.49
CA VAL A 87 9.93 2.74 -0.19
C VAL A 87 10.57 1.36 -0.26
N VAL A 88 11.90 1.32 -0.17
CA VAL A 88 12.65 0.06 -0.13
C VAL A 88 12.75 -0.40 1.33
N SER A 89 12.42 -1.66 1.57
CA SER A 89 12.54 -2.30 2.88
C SER A 89 13.29 -3.63 2.73
N VAL A 90 14.05 -4.02 3.76
CA VAL A 90 14.64 -5.37 3.77
C VAL A 90 13.50 -6.37 3.84
N CYS A 91 13.46 -7.34 2.94
CA CYS A 91 12.58 -8.49 3.08
C CYS A 91 13.09 -9.34 4.24
N LEU A 92 12.38 -9.33 5.38
CA LEU A 92 12.66 -10.28 6.46
C LEU A 92 11.99 -11.59 6.06
N ARG A 93 12.79 -12.63 5.79
CA ARG A 93 12.30 -13.96 5.44
C ARG A 93 11.44 -14.49 6.61
N GLN A 94 10.12 -14.51 6.43
CA GLN A 94 9.23 -15.06 7.46
C GLN A 94 9.29 -16.59 7.43
N ARG A 95 9.42 -17.22 8.61
CA ARG A 95 9.26 -18.67 8.75
C ARG A 95 7.81 -19.01 8.40
N GLY A 96 7.59 -19.71 7.29
CA GLY A 96 6.26 -20.10 6.82
C GLY A 96 5.65 -19.26 5.69
N SER A 97 6.37 -18.29 5.11
CA SER A 97 5.94 -17.68 3.84
C SER A 97 5.95 -18.74 2.72
N PRO A 98 4.85 -18.90 1.95
CA PRO A 98 4.87 -19.75 0.77
C PRO A 98 5.94 -19.22 -0.19
N ALA A 99 6.64 -20.12 -0.88
CA ALA A 99 7.60 -19.74 -1.91
C ALA A 99 6.88 -18.83 -2.92
N SER A 100 7.38 -17.61 -3.09
CA SER A 100 6.81 -16.67 -4.05
C SER A 100 6.94 -17.27 -5.44
N GLN A 101 5.81 -17.43 -6.13
CA GLN A 101 5.85 -17.75 -7.55
C GLN A 101 6.34 -16.50 -8.32
N PRO A 102 7.16 -16.67 -9.36
CA PRO A 102 7.57 -15.55 -10.19
C PRO A 102 6.34 -14.89 -10.83
N VAL A 103 6.28 -13.56 -10.77
CA VAL A 103 5.29 -12.79 -11.52
C VAL A 103 5.52 -13.10 -13.01
N GLY A 104 4.54 -13.71 -13.67
CA GLY A 104 4.64 -14.15 -15.06
C GLY A 104 4.52 -15.66 -15.30
N ALA A 105 4.34 -16.49 -14.26
CA ALA A 105 3.90 -17.87 -14.48
C ALA A 105 2.51 -17.84 -15.14
N ALA A 106 2.45 -18.26 -16.40
CA ALA A 106 1.21 -18.33 -17.17
C ALA A 106 0.19 -19.16 -16.37
N ARG A 107 -0.95 -18.55 -16.04
CA ARG A 107 -2.11 -19.31 -15.59
C ARG A 107 -2.58 -20.12 -16.79
N THR A 108 -2.16 -21.37 -16.91
CA THR A 108 -2.78 -22.31 -17.83
C THR A 108 -4.17 -22.59 -17.29
N ALA A 109 -5.12 -21.77 -17.71
CA ALA A 109 -6.52 -22.13 -17.69
C ALA A 109 -6.68 -23.25 -18.74
N THR A 110 -6.43 -24.50 -18.34
CA THR A 110 -7.02 -25.62 -19.05
C THR A 110 -8.48 -25.64 -18.65
N GLY A 111 -9.28 -24.94 -19.46
CA GLY A 111 -10.71 -25.20 -19.53
C GLY A 111 -10.91 -26.67 -19.90
N VAL A 112 -11.77 -27.34 -19.14
CA VAL A 112 -12.40 -28.57 -19.58
C VAL A 112 -13.81 -28.19 -20.01
N GLU A 113 -13.98 -28.02 -21.32
CA GLU A 113 -15.26 -28.21 -21.99
C GLU A 113 -15.13 -29.49 -22.82
N GLY A 114 -16.04 -30.46 -22.59
CA GLY A 114 -16.13 -31.73 -23.32
C GLY A 114 -16.23 -32.94 -22.42
#